data_AF-F4H3L6-F1
#
_entry.id   AF-F4H3L6-F1
#
_cell.length_a   1.000
_cell.length_b   1.000
_cell.length_c   1.000
_cell.angle_alpha   90.00
_cell.angle_beta   90.00
_cell.angle_gamma   90.00
#
_symmetry.space_group_name_H-M   'P 1'
#
loop_
_entity.id
_entity.type
_entity.pdbx_description
1 polymer ?
#
loop_
_entity_poly.entity_id
_entity_poly.type
_entity_poly.pdbx_seq_one_letter_code
_entity_poly.pdbx_strand_id
1 'polypeptide(L)'
;MPGLDDVADELYTAAPDDFVARRDAAAKDARAAGDRDLAKEIAALRKPTVAAWLVNALLRDVPGLADQLLALGDSLREAERSLDGPGLRDLSKQRRALVTSLVGRARALGRQAGHKVGDAVAQEVDATLTAALADPAVARDVTSGRLTAGREFVGFGGIAAGEPVEPAAPAERTSAGGRGGSRGEGGVDDTGAGAGARPRTRSGSRTGTGSGSGGARSATGRGHLRVVEPPEPEEPRESPAERRRRREREQAVEAARRAHADADEALRRARGTLDEATRARDEQEREVADAEQAAADARREVDDLTAALVDLRHRLAAAQKALTRADDAESRAATALHAREKAVTSAQRDLRQAERAQADAEHAAERAEQALADLDTP
;
A
#
# COMPACT_ATOMS: atom_id res chain seq x y z
N MET A 1 -12.94 -16.86 30.80
CA MET A 1 -13.99 -17.50 29.98
C MET A 1 -13.75 -17.02 28.56
N PRO A 2 -13.56 -17.92 27.58
CA PRO A 2 -13.42 -17.50 26.19
C PRO A 2 -14.65 -16.67 25.79
N GLY A 3 -14.42 -15.53 25.13
CA GLY A 3 -15.50 -14.71 24.59
C GLY A 3 -16.13 -15.35 23.35
N LEU A 4 -17.19 -14.74 22.80
CA LEU A 4 -17.79 -15.18 21.54
C LEU A 4 -16.75 -15.32 20.42
N ASP A 5 -15.79 -14.40 20.38
CA ASP A 5 -14.76 -14.37 19.36
C ASP A 5 -13.83 -15.58 19.41
N ASP A 6 -13.36 -15.96 20.60
CA ASP A 6 -12.49 -17.12 20.79
C ASP A 6 -13.21 -18.42 20.37
N VAL A 7 -14.49 -18.55 20.73
CA VAL A 7 -15.32 -19.70 20.38
C VAL A 7 -15.58 -19.74 18.87
N ALA A 8 -15.87 -18.59 18.25
CA ALA A 8 -16.09 -18.51 16.81
C ALA A 8 -14.82 -18.88 16.03
N ASP A 9 -13.64 -18.44 16.48
CA ASP A 9 -12.37 -18.80 15.86
C ASP A 9 -12.09 -20.31 15.90
N GLU A 10 -12.39 -20.96 17.02
CA GLU A 10 -12.28 -22.41 17.12
C GLU A 10 -13.29 -23.12 16.20
N LEU A 11 -14.54 -22.67 16.18
CA LEU A 11 -15.60 -23.27 15.36
C LEU A 11 -15.31 -23.16 13.86
N TYR A 12 -14.86 -21.99 13.39
CA TYR A 12 -14.53 -21.78 11.97
C TYR A 12 -13.23 -22.45 11.53
N THR A 13 -12.48 -23.07 12.46
CA THR A 13 -11.33 -23.94 12.14
C THR A 13 -11.76 -25.37 11.83
N ALA A 14 -12.89 -25.84 12.37
CA ALA A 14 -13.36 -27.19 12.18
C ALA A 14 -13.93 -27.42 10.76
N ALA A 15 -13.86 -28.68 10.30
CA ALA A 15 -14.48 -29.08 9.04
C ALA A 15 -15.99 -28.75 9.05
N PRO A 16 -16.59 -28.41 7.91
CA PRO A 16 -18.01 -28.03 7.85
C PRO A 16 -18.97 -29.10 8.40
N ASP A 17 -18.57 -30.37 8.34
CA ASP A 17 -19.37 -31.49 8.82
C ASP A 17 -19.38 -31.58 10.36
N ASP A 18 -18.28 -31.19 11.00
CA ASP A 18 -18.17 -31.13 12.47
C ASP A 18 -18.72 -29.83 13.05
N PHE A 19 -18.87 -28.79 12.22
CA PHE A 19 -19.22 -27.44 12.68
C PHE A 19 -20.49 -27.40 13.54
N VAL A 20 -21.57 -28.06 13.09
CA VAL A 20 -22.85 -28.03 13.81
C VAL A 20 -22.73 -28.73 15.16
N ALA A 21 -22.08 -29.90 15.19
CA ALA A 21 -21.87 -30.67 16.42
C ALA A 21 -21.03 -29.87 17.43
N ARG A 22 -19.95 -29.24 16.98
CA ARG A 22 -19.09 -28.40 17.83
C ARG A 22 -19.79 -27.13 18.29
N ARG A 23 -20.56 -26.47 17.43
CA ARG A 23 -21.34 -25.28 17.78
C ARG A 23 -22.37 -25.60 18.87
N ASP A 24 -23.06 -26.72 18.72
CA ASP A 24 -24.08 -27.14 19.69
C ASP A 24 -23.45 -27.55 21.03
N ALA A 25 -22.27 -28.18 21.01
CA ALA A 25 -21.47 -28.45 22.21
C ALA A 25 -21.01 -27.16 22.90
N ALA A 26 -20.41 -26.22 22.17
CA ALA A 26 -19.96 -24.93 22.71
C ALA A 26 -21.13 -24.11 23.28
N ALA A 27 -22.29 -24.11 22.61
CA ALA A 27 -23.50 -23.46 23.12
C ALA A 27 -24.05 -24.14 24.37
N LYS A 28 -23.86 -25.46 24.53
CA LYS A 28 -24.24 -26.19 25.76
C LYS A 28 -23.30 -25.85 26.91
N ASP A 29 -22.00 -25.76 26.64
CA ASP A 29 -20.98 -25.43 27.63
C ASP A 29 -21.13 -23.99 28.14
N ALA A 30 -21.42 -23.04 27.25
CA ALA A 30 -21.75 -21.66 27.63
C ALA A 30 -23.00 -21.58 28.54
N ARG A 31 -24.05 -22.37 28.26
CA ARG A 31 -25.23 -22.47 29.15
C ARG A 31 -24.90 -23.08 30.49
N ALA A 32 -24.07 -24.12 30.52
CA ALA A 32 -23.63 -24.75 31.77
C ALA A 32 -22.79 -23.81 32.64
N ALA A 33 -22.04 -22.90 32.00
CA ALA A 33 -21.31 -21.83 32.65
C ALA A 33 -22.17 -20.63 33.11
N GLY A 34 -23.47 -20.64 32.82
CA GLY A 34 -24.40 -19.57 33.22
C GLY A 34 -24.55 -18.42 32.21
N ASP A 35 -23.83 -18.46 31.08
CA ASP A 35 -23.87 -17.42 30.06
C ASP A 35 -24.88 -17.76 28.95
N ARG A 36 -26.13 -17.38 29.18
CA ARG A 36 -27.24 -17.66 28.26
C ARG A 36 -27.20 -16.81 27.00
N ASP A 37 -26.61 -15.62 27.05
CA ASP A 37 -26.57 -14.72 25.91
C ASP A 37 -25.44 -15.12 24.97
N LEU A 38 -24.27 -15.46 25.48
CA LEU A 38 -23.19 -16.09 24.70
C LEU A 38 -23.66 -17.38 24.02
N ALA A 39 -24.44 -18.21 24.72
CA ALA A 39 -24.98 -19.43 24.12
C ALA A 39 -25.97 -19.19 22.96
N LYS A 40 -26.74 -18.09 23.00
CA LYS A 40 -27.62 -17.69 21.88
C LYS A 40 -26.79 -17.21 20.71
N GLU A 41 -25.75 -16.41 20.98
CA GLU A 41 -24.85 -15.88 19.95
C GLU A 41 -24.07 -17.01 19.25
N ILE A 42 -23.54 -17.97 20.00
CA ILE A 42 -22.89 -19.17 19.44
C ILE A 42 -23.88 -19.97 18.59
N ALA A 43 -25.12 -20.17 19.05
CA ALA A 43 -26.14 -20.90 18.29
C ALA A 43 -26.56 -20.17 17.00
N ALA A 44 -26.44 -18.85 16.95
CA ALA A 44 -26.73 -18.03 15.78
C ALA A 44 -25.62 -18.08 14.71
N LEU A 45 -24.43 -18.61 15.03
CA LEU A 45 -23.35 -18.78 14.06
C LEU A 45 -23.77 -19.70 12.91
N ARG A 46 -23.59 -19.20 11.68
CA ARG A 46 -23.92 -19.92 10.46
C ARG A 46 -22.80 -20.88 10.08
N LYS A 47 -23.20 -22.07 9.59
CA LYS A 47 -22.30 -23.06 9.00
C LYS A 47 -21.62 -22.47 7.76
N PRO A 48 -20.27 -22.51 7.67
CA PRO A 48 -19.57 -22.04 6.49
C PRO A 48 -19.79 -22.96 5.29
N THR A 49 -19.82 -22.41 4.08
CA THR A 49 -19.67 -23.22 2.85
C THR A 49 -18.29 -23.87 2.80
N VAL A 50 -18.12 -24.90 1.96
CA VAL A 50 -16.83 -25.59 1.82
C VAL A 50 -15.74 -24.63 1.33
N ALA A 51 -16.05 -23.73 0.39
CA ALA A 51 -15.12 -22.71 -0.09
C ALA A 51 -14.75 -21.70 1.01
N ALA A 52 -15.74 -21.21 1.77
CA ALA A 52 -15.52 -20.32 2.90
C ALA A 52 -14.63 -20.95 3.99
N TRP A 53 -14.91 -22.20 4.35
CA TRP A 53 -14.08 -22.96 5.29
C TRP A 53 -12.64 -23.12 4.78
N LEU A 54 -12.45 -23.42 3.49
CA LEU A 54 -11.11 -23.51 2.91
C LEU A 54 -10.33 -22.20 2.98
N VAL A 55 -11.00 -21.06 2.76
CA VAL A 55 -10.38 -19.73 2.90
C VAL A 55 -10.01 -19.44 4.37
N ASN A 56 -10.90 -19.75 5.31
CA ASN A 56 -10.61 -19.62 6.75
C ASN A 56 -9.42 -20.52 7.16
N ALA A 57 -9.36 -21.73 6.62
CA ALA A 57 -8.26 -22.66 6.87
C ALA A 57 -6.93 -22.17 6.29
N LEU A 58 -6.93 -21.56 5.09
CA LEU A 58 -5.73 -20.97 4.48
C LEU A 58 -5.10 -19.88 5.34
N LEU A 59 -5.91 -19.00 5.94
CA LEU A 59 -5.43 -17.92 6.80
C LEU A 59 -4.73 -18.42 8.07
N ARG A 60 -5.10 -19.61 8.54
CA ARG A 60 -4.48 -20.24 9.72
C ARG A 60 -3.26 -21.08 9.35
N ASP A 61 -3.30 -21.71 8.19
CA ASP A 61 -2.24 -22.58 7.69
C ASP A 61 -1.03 -21.82 7.13
N VAL A 62 -1.25 -20.61 6.58
CA VAL A 62 -0.21 -19.76 6.01
C VAL A 62 -0.03 -18.51 6.88
N PRO A 63 0.95 -18.49 7.81
CA PRO A 63 1.22 -17.31 8.63
C PRO A 63 1.52 -16.08 7.75
N GLY A 64 0.92 -14.94 8.09
CA GLY A 64 1.09 -13.68 7.36
C GLY A 64 0.28 -13.57 6.06
N LEU A 65 -0.56 -14.56 5.72
CA LEU A 65 -1.40 -14.49 4.53
C LEU A 65 -2.34 -13.27 4.54
N ALA A 66 -2.89 -12.91 5.70
CA ALA A 66 -3.75 -11.75 5.84
C ALA A 66 -3.04 -10.45 5.41
N ASP A 67 -1.85 -10.22 5.96
CA ASP A 67 -1.02 -9.06 5.64
C ASP A 67 -0.60 -9.05 4.17
N GLN A 68 -0.28 -10.23 3.62
CA GLN A 68 0.08 -10.38 2.21
C GLN A 68 -1.07 -10.02 1.26
N LEU A 69 -2.30 -10.46 1.56
CA LEU A 69 -3.49 -10.12 0.77
C LEU A 69 -3.78 -8.62 0.84
N LEU A 70 -3.70 -8.02 2.03
CA LEU A 70 -3.92 -6.58 2.21
C LEU A 70 -2.88 -5.76 1.44
N ALA A 71 -1.59 -6.04 1.62
CA ALA A 71 -0.50 -5.31 0.98
C ALA A 71 -0.54 -5.42 -0.55
N LEU A 72 -0.81 -6.61 -1.10
CA LEU A 72 -0.93 -6.79 -2.54
C LEU A 72 -2.17 -6.08 -3.11
N GLY A 73 -3.30 -6.15 -2.40
CA GLY A 73 -4.52 -5.42 -2.78
C GLY A 73 -4.33 -3.91 -2.78
N ASP A 74 -3.65 -3.36 -1.77
CA ASP A 74 -3.31 -1.94 -1.70
C ASP A 74 -2.39 -1.51 -2.84
N SER A 75 -1.36 -2.30 -3.12
CA SER A 75 -0.43 -2.04 -4.24
C SER A 75 -1.13 -2.05 -5.60
N LEU A 76 -2.06 -2.99 -5.82
CA LEU A 76 -2.87 -3.04 -7.04
C LEU A 76 -3.71 -1.77 -7.20
N ARG A 77 -4.44 -1.39 -6.15
CA ARG A 77 -5.28 -0.18 -6.18
C ARG A 77 -4.47 1.10 -6.32
N GLU A 78 -3.28 1.16 -5.73
CA GLU A 78 -2.35 2.29 -5.89
C GLU A 78 -1.89 2.41 -7.34
N ALA A 79 -1.45 1.30 -7.95
CA ALA A 79 -1.04 1.28 -9.36
C ALA A 79 -2.20 1.62 -10.31
N GLU A 80 -3.45 1.25 -9.97
CA GLU A 80 -4.64 1.66 -10.72
C GLU A 80 -4.89 3.16 -10.60
N ARG A 81 -4.79 3.72 -9.39
CA ARG A 81 -4.99 5.16 -9.11
C ARG A 81 -3.90 6.03 -9.73
N SER A 82 -2.66 5.55 -9.78
CA SER A 82 -1.53 6.25 -10.39
C SER A 82 -1.41 6.03 -11.91
N LEU A 83 -2.26 5.18 -12.50
CA LEU A 83 -2.22 4.78 -13.92
C LEU A 83 -0.89 4.15 -14.34
N ASP A 84 -0.21 3.45 -13.42
CA ASP A 84 1.05 2.75 -13.67
C ASP A 84 0.82 1.44 -14.45
N GLY A 85 0.73 1.55 -15.77
CA GLY A 85 0.53 0.40 -16.66
C GLY A 85 1.57 -0.73 -16.51
N PRO A 86 2.89 -0.43 -16.48
CA PRO A 86 3.92 -1.43 -16.17
C PRO A 86 3.74 -2.09 -14.80
N GLY A 87 3.58 -1.31 -13.73
CA GLY A 87 3.37 -1.84 -12.38
C GLY A 87 2.12 -2.71 -12.27
N LEU A 88 1.02 -2.31 -12.92
CA LEU A 88 -0.20 -3.10 -12.99
C LEU A 88 0.01 -4.47 -13.65
N ARG A 89 0.83 -4.55 -14.70
CA ARG A 89 1.12 -5.83 -15.36
C ARG A 89 1.88 -6.77 -14.43
N ASP A 90 2.84 -6.26 -13.69
CA ASP A 90 3.65 -7.08 -12.78
C ASP A 90 2.87 -7.48 -11.53
N LEU A 91 2.14 -6.55 -10.91
CA LEU A 91 1.21 -6.86 -9.82
C LEU A 91 0.11 -7.84 -10.24
N SER A 92 -0.40 -7.74 -11.48
CA SER A 92 -1.36 -8.71 -12.02
C SER A 92 -0.77 -10.11 -12.20
N LYS A 93 0.54 -10.24 -12.50
CA LYS A 93 1.22 -11.55 -12.52
C LYS A 93 1.37 -12.08 -11.10
N GLN A 94 1.77 -11.23 -10.15
CA GLN A 94 1.88 -11.59 -8.74
C GLN A 94 0.54 -12.07 -8.16
N ARG A 95 -0.56 -11.35 -8.46
CA ARG A 95 -1.93 -11.76 -8.12
C ARG A 95 -2.24 -13.17 -8.62
N ARG A 96 -2.05 -13.43 -9.92
CA ARG A 96 -2.33 -14.76 -10.49
C ARG A 96 -1.49 -15.87 -9.86
N ALA A 97 -0.21 -15.61 -9.62
CA ALA A 97 0.69 -16.57 -9.00
C ALA A 97 0.27 -16.89 -7.54
N LEU A 98 -0.05 -15.85 -6.77
CA LEU A 98 -0.51 -15.99 -5.39
C LEU A 98 -1.82 -16.79 -5.31
N VAL A 99 -2.85 -16.37 -6.07
CA VAL A 99 -4.16 -17.04 -6.07
C VAL A 99 -4.02 -18.50 -6.52
N THR A 100 -3.27 -18.78 -7.58
CA THR A 100 -3.04 -20.16 -8.05
C THR A 100 -2.38 -21.03 -6.98
N SER A 101 -1.37 -20.49 -6.28
CA SER A 101 -0.69 -21.17 -5.18
C SER A 101 -1.64 -21.46 -4.02
N LEU A 102 -2.45 -20.47 -3.62
CA LEU A 102 -3.41 -20.60 -2.53
C LEU A 102 -4.54 -21.60 -2.85
N VAL A 103 -5.07 -21.60 -4.07
CA VAL A 103 -6.06 -22.59 -4.53
C VAL A 103 -5.45 -24.00 -4.50
N GLY A 104 -4.18 -24.15 -4.91
CA GLY A 104 -3.44 -25.42 -4.79
C GLY A 104 -3.31 -25.88 -3.34
N ARG A 105 -3.00 -24.96 -2.42
CA ARG A 105 -2.92 -25.24 -0.98
C ARG A 105 -4.29 -25.56 -0.38
N ALA A 106 -5.34 -24.84 -0.76
CA ALA A 106 -6.72 -25.10 -0.34
C ALA A 106 -7.15 -26.54 -0.71
N ARG A 107 -6.86 -26.96 -1.94
CA ARG A 107 -7.10 -28.34 -2.38
C ARG A 107 -6.33 -29.35 -1.52
N ALA A 108 -5.11 -29.05 -1.08
CA ALA A 108 -4.34 -29.92 -0.19
C ALA A 108 -4.95 -29.99 1.22
N LEU A 109 -5.35 -28.85 1.79
CA LEU A 109 -6.03 -28.77 3.09
C LEU A 109 -7.35 -29.54 3.07
N GLY A 110 -8.16 -29.37 2.02
CA GLY A 110 -9.38 -30.15 1.83
C GLY A 110 -9.12 -31.66 1.84
N ARG A 111 -8.09 -32.13 1.10
CA ARG A 111 -7.71 -33.56 1.11
C ARG A 111 -7.25 -34.05 2.48
N GLN A 112 -6.48 -33.25 3.22
CA GLN A 112 -6.04 -33.60 4.57
C GLN A 112 -7.22 -33.74 5.54
N ALA A 113 -8.25 -32.92 5.37
CA ALA A 113 -9.50 -33.00 6.11
C ALA A 113 -10.49 -34.04 5.57
N GLY A 114 -10.13 -34.84 4.56
CA GLY A 114 -11.00 -35.87 3.98
C GLY A 114 -12.05 -35.37 2.98
N HIS A 115 -12.00 -34.08 2.58
CA HIS A 115 -12.92 -33.50 1.61
C HIS A 115 -12.32 -33.46 0.19
N LYS A 116 -13.04 -34.03 -0.78
CA LYS A 116 -12.67 -33.90 -2.20
C LYS A 116 -13.08 -32.52 -2.72
N VAL A 117 -12.10 -31.63 -2.87
CA VAL A 117 -12.31 -30.30 -3.45
C VAL A 117 -12.47 -30.42 -4.97
N GLY A 118 -13.70 -30.33 -5.45
CA GLY A 118 -14.02 -30.28 -6.88
C GLY A 118 -13.67 -28.93 -7.51
N ASP A 119 -13.72 -28.86 -8.84
CA ASP A 119 -13.32 -27.66 -9.58
C ASP A 119 -14.21 -26.45 -9.29
N ALA A 120 -15.52 -26.65 -9.10
CA ALA A 120 -16.43 -25.58 -8.72
C ALA A 120 -16.05 -24.91 -7.38
N VAL A 121 -15.68 -25.70 -6.37
CA VAL A 121 -15.24 -25.18 -5.06
C VAL A 121 -13.90 -24.47 -5.20
N ALA A 122 -12.98 -25.02 -6.00
CA ALA A 122 -11.70 -24.36 -6.27
C ALA A 122 -11.86 -23.02 -6.99
N GLN A 123 -12.83 -22.92 -7.92
CA GLN A 123 -13.19 -21.67 -8.59
C GLN A 123 -13.82 -20.65 -7.62
N GLU A 124 -14.69 -21.09 -6.70
CA GLU A 124 -15.27 -20.20 -5.68
C GLU A 124 -14.20 -19.65 -4.73
N VAL A 125 -13.22 -20.47 -4.34
CA VAL A 125 -12.05 -20.04 -3.55
C VAL A 125 -11.21 -19.02 -4.33
N ASP A 126 -10.93 -19.28 -5.61
CA ASP A 126 -10.22 -18.34 -6.50
C ASP A 126 -10.95 -16.99 -6.58
N ALA A 127 -12.25 -17.02 -6.87
CA ALA A 127 -13.09 -15.84 -6.99
C ALA A 127 -13.10 -15.02 -5.69
N THR A 128 -13.19 -15.69 -4.53
CA THR A 128 -13.16 -15.04 -3.21
C THR A 128 -11.82 -14.36 -2.93
N LEU A 129 -10.70 -15.04 -3.22
CA LEU A 129 -9.36 -14.47 -3.03
C LEU A 129 -9.10 -13.31 -4.00
N THR A 130 -9.54 -13.44 -5.25
CA THR A 130 -9.47 -12.38 -6.26
C THR A 130 -10.30 -11.17 -5.83
N ALA A 131 -11.50 -11.38 -5.29
CA ALA A 131 -12.35 -10.33 -4.77
C ALA A 131 -11.74 -9.60 -3.56
N ALA A 132 -11.09 -10.33 -2.66
CA ALA A 132 -10.36 -9.74 -1.53
C ALA A 132 -9.20 -8.84 -1.99
N LEU A 133 -8.51 -9.21 -3.07
CA LEU A 133 -7.44 -8.38 -3.62
C LEU A 133 -7.96 -7.11 -4.30
N ALA A 134 -9.17 -7.15 -4.85
CA ALA A 134 -9.79 -6.01 -5.52
C ALA A 134 -10.44 -5.03 -4.53
N ASP A 135 -11.19 -5.53 -3.54
CA ASP A 135 -12.05 -4.73 -2.66
C ASP A 135 -11.58 -4.79 -1.18
N PRO A 136 -11.24 -3.63 -0.56
CA PRO A 136 -10.88 -3.55 0.87
C PRO A 136 -11.96 -4.05 1.85
N ALA A 137 -13.25 -3.99 1.48
CA ALA A 137 -14.32 -4.51 2.32
C ALA A 137 -14.31 -6.05 2.31
N VAL A 138 -14.17 -6.65 1.13
CA VAL A 138 -14.03 -8.11 0.99
C VAL A 138 -12.73 -8.60 1.63
N ALA A 139 -11.65 -7.83 1.54
CA ALA A 139 -10.39 -8.15 2.21
C ALA A 139 -10.55 -8.23 3.73
N ARG A 140 -11.30 -7.31 4.34
CA ARG A 140 -11.59 -7.32 5.78
C ARG A 140 -12.44 -8.52 6.18
N ASP A 141 -13.47 -8.83 5.41
CA ASP A 141 -14.28 -10.05 5.62
C ASP A 141 -13.41 -11.30 5.55
N VAL A 142 -12.54 -11.42 4.53
CA VAL A 142 -11.64 -12.55 4.36
C VAL A 142 -10.66 -12.66 5.52
N THR A 143 -9.93 -11.60 5.82
CA THR A 143 -8.91 -11.58 6.86
C THR A 143 -9.44 -11.78 8.28
N SER A 144 -10.76 -11.62 8.50
CA SER A 144 -11.41 -12.00 9.76
C SER A 144 -11.30 -13.50 10.06
N GLY A 145 -11.09 -14.35 9.04
CA GLY A 145 -10.98 -15.80 9.20
C GLY A 145 -12.31 -16.48 9.56
N ARG A 146 -13.43 -15.81 9.35
CA ARG A 146 -14.79 -16.25 9.73
C ARG A 146 -15.79 -16.13 8.58
N LEU A 147 -15.36 -16.41 7.34
CA LEU A 147 -16.28 -16.45 6.20
C LEU A 147 -17.35 -17.52 6.40
N THR A 148 -18.58 -17.17 6.03
CA THR A 148 -19.72 -18.11 6.02
C THR A 148 -20.13 -18.53 4.60
N ALA A 149 -19.84 -17.72 3.59
CA ALA A 149 -20.06 -18.02 2.17
C ALA A 149 -18.97 -17.37 1.31
N GLY A 150 -18.72 -17.90 0.11
CA GLY A 150 -17.82 -17.28 -0.86
C GLY A 150 -18.26 -15.86 -1.24
N ARG A 151 -17.30 -15.04 -1.66
CA ARG A 151 -17.53 -13.67 -2.13
C ARG A 151 -17.09 -13.56 -3.57
N GLU A 152 -17.86 -12.84 -4.40
CA GLU A 152 -17.47 -12.55 -5.77
C GLU A 152 -17.33 -11.05 -5.97
N PHE A 153 -16.38 -10.65 -6.83
CA PHE A 153 -16.19 -9.26 -7.21
C PHE A 153 -17.15 -8.90 -8.35
N VAL A 154 -18.11 -8.02 -8.09
CA VAL A 154 -19.01 -7.48 -9.11
C VAL A 154 -18.43 -6.17 -9.63
N GLY A 155 -17.56 -6.27 -10.63
CA GLY A 155 -16.81 -5.14 -11.19
C GLY A 155 -17.01 -4.94 -12.69
N PHE A 156 -18.26 -4.75 -13.13
CA PHE A 156 -18.67 -3.86 -14.22
C PHE A 156 -20.21 -3.88 -14.31
N GLY A 157 -20.87 -2.83 -13.80
CA GLY A 157 -22.29 -2.52 -13.99
C GLY A 157 -23.29 -3.69 -13.90
N GLY A 158 -23.78 -4.01 -12.70
CA GLY A 158 -24.88 -4.95 -12.56
C GLY A 158 -25.28 -5.20 -11.11
N ILE A 159 -26.28 -4.44 -10.65
CA ILE A 159 -27.30 -4.77 -9.64
C ILE A 159 -26.97 -5.93 -8.69
N ALA A 160 -26.83 -5.61 -7.40
CA ALA A 160 -26.82 -6.58 -6.32
C ALA A 160 -28.04 -7.52 -6.42
N ALA A 161 -27.79 -8.77 -6.79
CA ALA A 161 -28.75 -9.85 -6.64
C ALA A 161 -28.43 -10.59 -5.35
N GLY A 162 -29.22 -10.36 -4.29
CA GLY A 162 -29.02 -11.08 -3.05
C GLY A 162 -29.72 -10.62 -1.77
N GLU A 163 -30.80 -9.84 -1.84
CA GLU A 163 -31.76 -9.76 -0.71
C GLU A 163 -33.18 -10.09 -1.22
N PRO A 164 -33.81 -11.17 -0.72
CA PRO A 164 -35.23 -11.40 -0.94
C PRO A 164 -36.04 -10.46 -0.04
N VAL A 165 -36.76 -9.52 -0.66
CA VAL A 165 -37.75 -8.68 0.03
C VAL A 165 -39.08 -9.43 0.03
N GLU A 166 -39.57 -9.81 1.21
CA GLU A 166 -40.96 -10.28 1.39
C GLU A 166 -41.96 -9.13 1.15
N PRO A 167 -43.14 -9.41 0.58
CA PRO A 167 -44.04 -8.38 0.09
C PRO A 167 -44.98 -7.87 1.20
N ALA A 168 -45.01 -6.55 1.38
CA ALA A 168 -46.13 -5.88 2.05
C ALA A 168 -46.54 -4.64 1.23
N ALA A 169 -47.74 -4.73 0.64
CA ALA A 169 -48.46 -3.63 0.03
C ALA A 169 -49.27 -2.85 1.11
N PRO A 170 -50.07 -1.84 0.74
CA PRO A 170 -49.66 -0.51 0.29
C PRO A 170 -50.24 0.59 1.20
N ALA A 171 -49.61 1.77 1.28
CA ALA A 171 -50.25 2.94 1.89
C ALA A 171 -50.03 4.19 1.04
N GLU A 172 -51.17 4.75 0.66
CA GLU A 172 -51.44 5.92 -0.14
C GLU A 172 -51.05 7.28 0.49
N ARG A 173 -50.84 8.24 -0.42
CA ARG A 173 -51.39 9.62 -0.45
C ARG A 173 -50.53 10.82 0.00
N THR A 174 -50.50 11.78 -0.95
CA THR A 174 -50.57 13.26 -0.83
C THR A 174 -49.27 14.00 -0.45
N SER A 175 -48.96 15.20 -0.94
CA SER A 175 -49.51 16.09 -1.97
C SER A 175 -48.52 17.25 -2.19
N ALA A 176 -48.51 17.77 -3.42
CA ALA A 176 -48.37 19.18 -3.83
C ALA A 176 -47.43 20.16 -3.08
N GLY A 177 -46.52 20.74 -3.86
CA GLY A 177 -46.69 22.14 -4.32
C GLY A 177 -45.92 23.23 -3.57
N GLY A 178 -45.21 24.08 -4.34
CA GLY A 178 -44.72 25.36 -3.83
C GLY A 178 -43.76 26.09 -4.78
N ARG A 179 -44.32 26.93 -5.66
CA ARG A 179 -43.60 27.90 -6.51
C ARG A 179 -43.35 29.22 -5.75
N GLY A 180 -42.40 29.99 -6.26
CA GLY A 180 -42.29 31.45 -6.12
C GLY A 180 -41.05 31.85 -5.31
N GLY A 181 -40.22 32.82 -5.69
CA GLY A 181 -40.31 33.90 -6.68
C GLY A 181 -39.48 35.09 -6.15
N SER A 182 -39.11 36.03 -7.04
CA SER A 182 -38.47 37.34 -6.79
C SER A 182 -36.93 37.33 -6.69
N ARG A 183 -36.20 37.82 -7.71
CA ARG A 183 -35.87 39.25 -8.05
C ARG A 183 -35.04 39.97 -6.98
N GLY A 184 -33.92 40.54 -7.44
CA GLY A 184 -33.60 41.93 -7.12
C GLY A 184 -32.24 42.21 -6.48
N GLU A 185 -31.28 42.54 -7.36
CA GLU A 185 -30.33 43.67 -7.23
C GLU A 185 -29.27 43.71 -6.10
N GLY A 186 -28.02 43.87 -6.56
CA GLY A 186 -27.19 45.03 -6.20
C GLY A 186 -26.39 44.96 -4.89
N GLY A 187 -25.10 44.69 -5.00
CA GLY A 187 -24.16 44.89 -3.88
C GLY A 187 -22.72 44.80 -4.38
N VAL A 188 -22.02 45.92 -4.26
CA VAL A 188 -20.66 46.21 -4.72
C VAL A 188 -19.64 45.82 -3.63
N ASP A 189 -18.39 45.61 -4.07
CA ASP A 189 -17.12 45.63 -3.32
C ASP A 189 -16.81 44.47 -2.35
N ASP A 190 -15.76 43.69 -2.65
CA ASP A 190 -14.49 43.77 -1.90
C ASP A 190 -13.35 42.97 -2.61
N THR A 191 -12.16 43.37 -2.23
CA THR A 191 -10.78 43.29 -2.71
C THR A 191 -10.04 41.93 -2.79
N GLY A 192 -8.92 41.97 -3.53
CA GLY A 192 -7.81 41.01 -3.47
C GLY A 192 -6.95 41.05 -4.75
N ALA A 193 -5.95 41.92 -4.87
CA ALA A 193 -4.53 41.72 -4.47
C ALA A 193 -3.63 41.08 -5.56
N GLY A 194 -2.43 41.66 -5.75
CA GLY A 194 -1.30 41.10 -6.52
C GLY A 194 -0.79 42.03 -7.64
N ALA A 195 0.01 43.06 -7.37
CA ALA A 195 1.48 43.06 -7.18
C ALA A 195 2.30 42.70 -8.43
N GLY A 196 3.16 43.63 -8.86
CA GLY A 196 4.16 43.42 -9.90
C GLY A 196 4.87 44.71 -10.30
N ALA A 197 5.88 45.10 -9.52
CA ALA A 197 6.67 46.31 -9.73
C ALA A 197 8.02 46.05 -10.44
N ARG A 198 8.49 47.09 -11.15
CA ARG A 198 9.89 47.55 -11.42
C ARG A 198 10.27 47.61 -12.91
N PRO A 199 11.02 48.65 -13.34
CA PRO A 199 12.47 48.72 -13.10
C PRO A 199 13.03 50.09 -12.67
N ARG A 200 14.33 50.08 -12.38
CA ARG A 200 15.17 51.17 -11.83
C ARG A 200 15.81 52.05 -12.92
N THR A 201 15.93 53.34 -12.59
CA THR A 201 17.08 54.28 -12.76
C THR A 201 17.94 54.23 -14.03
N ARG A 202 18.19 55.40 -14.66
CA ARG A 202 19.35 56.28 -14.38
C ARG A 202 19.37 57.56 -15.24
N SER A 203 19.79 58.66 -14.60
CA SER A 203 20.75 59.69 -15.06
C SER A 203 20.45 60.61 -16.26
N GLY A 204 20.57 61.92 -16.02
CA GLY A 204 21.27 62.82 -16.97
C GLY A 204 20.72 64.24 -17.18
N SER A 205 21.43 65.23 -16.64
CA SER A 205 21.73 66.58 -17.17
C SER A 205 20.59 67.46 -17.75
N ARG A 206 20.22 68.56 -17.07
CA ARG A 206 20.72 69.95 -17.22
C ARG A 206 20.12 70.76 -18.40
N THR A 207 19.56 71.91 -18.00
CA THR A 207 19.62 73.28 -18.58
C THR A 207 18.93 73.60 -19.91
N GLY A 208 18.25 74.76 -19.93
CA GLY A 208 17.78 75.48 -21.11
C GLY A 208 16.42 76.14 -20.89
N THR A 209 16.28 77.23 -20.13
CA THR A 209 16.16 78.63 -20.61
C THR A 209 15.38 78.85 -21.91
N GLY A 210 14.33 79.67 -21.82
CA GLY A 210 13.57 80.30 -22.90
C GLY A 210 12.27 80.87 -22.30
N SER A 211 12.27 82.06 -21.70
CA SER A 211 12.15 83.37 -22.37
C SER A 211 10.88 83.48 -23.22
N GLY A 212 9.89 84.20 -22.68
CA GLY A 212 8.65 84.60 -23.35
C GLY A 212 8.21 85.94 -22.77
N SER A 213 8.67 86.99 -23.42
CA SER A 213 8.47 88.41 -23.13
C SER A 213 7.12 88.96 -23.63
N GLY A 214 6.67 90.05 -23.01
CA GLY A 214 5.70 91.01 -23.56
C GLY A 214 4.67 91.39 -22.51
N GLY A 215 4.74 92.54 -21.84
CA GLY A 215 4.79 93.89 -22.41
C GLY A 215 3.38 94.49 -22.29
N ALA A 216 3.05 95.08 -21.14
CA ALA A 216 3.20 96.51 -20.83
C ALA A 216 1.95 97.34 -21.19
N ARG A 217 1.37 98.04 -20.19
CA ARG A 217 0.89 99.42 -20.34
C ARG A 217 1.07 100.20 -19.01
N SER A 218 1.97 101.19 -19.10
CA SER A 218 2.02 102.52 -18.47
C SER A 218 0.66 103.15 -18.15
N ALA A 219 0.51 104.24 -17.39
CA ALA A 219 1.31 105.08 -16.49
C ALA A 219 0.32 106.15 -16.00
N THR A 220 0.39 106.64 -14.78
CA THR A 220 0.87 107.99 -14.39
C THR A 220 0.44 108.14 -12.92
N GLY A 221 1.21 108.66 -11.97
CA GLY A 221 2.38 109.53 -12.05
C GLY A 221 2.06 110.89 -11.43
N ARG A 222 2.09 111.00 -10.09
CA ARG A 222 2.79 112.07 -9.34
C ARG A 222 2.42 112.02 -7.85
N GLY A 223 3.45 111.87 -7.00
CA GLY A 223 3.32 111.88 -5.55
C GLY A 223 4.68 111.90 -4.85
N HIS A 224 5.43 113.00 -5.02
CA HIS A 224 6.41 113.58 -4.08
C HIS A 224 7.15 112.62 -3.12
N LEU A 225 8.46 112.41 -3.39
CA LEU A 225 9.41 111.81 -2.47
C LEU A 225 9.51 112.63 -1.18
N ARG A 226 9.22 111.98 -0.05
CA ARG A 226 9.75 112.34 1.26
C ARG A 226 10.79 111.30 1.61
N VAL A 227 12.06 111.70 1.68
CA VAL A 227 13.12 110.90 2.30
C VAL A 227 12.79 110.88 3.78
N VAL A 228 12.16 109.79 4.22
CA VAL A 228 11.99 109.43 5.62
C VAL A 228 13.17 108.49 5.92
N GLU A 229 13.92 108.79 6.97
CA GLU A 229 14.93 107.87 7.52
C GLU A 229 14.34 106.45 7.56
N PRO A 230 15.09 105.41 7.15
CA PRO A 230 14.57 104.06 7.21
C PRO A 230 14.14 103.78 8.66
N PRO A 231 12.86 103.50 8.93
CA PRO A 231 12.52 102.99 10.25
C PRO A 231 13.34 101.73 10.44
N GLU A 232 13.97 101.59 11.60
CA GLU A 232 14.60 100.32 11.97
C GLU A 232 13.64 99.18 11.64
N PRO A 233 14.10 98.06 11.07
CA PRO A 233 13.21 96.99 10.69
C PRO A 233 12.44 96.56 11.93
N GLU A 234 11.18 97.00 12.05
CA GLU A 234 10.26 96.46 13.03
C GLU A 234 10.19 94.98 12.69
N GLU A 235 10.77 94.14 13.55
CA GLU A 235 10.70 92.70 13.41
C GLU A 235 9.24 92.35 13.10
N PRO A 236 8.95 91.65 11.99
CA PRO A 236 7.58 91.39 11.59
C PRO A 236 6.87 90.72 12.76
N ARG A 237 5.99 91.47 13.43
CA ARG A 237 5.21 90.93 14.54
C ARG A 237 4.22 89.97 13.93
N GLU A 238 4.56 88.68 13.91
CA GLU A 238 3.69 87.63 13.40
C GLU A 238 2.28 87.82 13.98
N SER A 239 1.26 87.77 13.13
CA SER A 239 -0.11 87.79 13.59
C SER A 239 -0.41 86.51 14.40
N PRO A 240 -1.35 86.55 15.36
CA PRO A 240 -1.80 85.34 16.06
C PRO A 240 -2.23 84.20 15.11
N ALA A 241 -2.78 84.54 13.94
CA ALA A 241 -3.18 83.60 12.90
C ALA A 241 -1.97 82.91 12.22
N GLU A 242 -0.89 83.64 11.96
CA GLU A 242 0.36 83.08 11.41
C GLU A 242 1.04 82.15 12.40
N ARG A 243 1.10 82.52 13.69
CA ARG A 243 1.59 81.63 14.76
C ARG A 243 0.80 80.33 14.85
N ARG A 244 -0.53 80.40 14.74
CA ARG A 244 -1.41 79.22 14.73
C ARG A 244 -1.12 78.33 13.52
N ARG A 245 -1.05 78.90 12.31
CA ARG A 245 -0.71 78.15 11.09
C ARG A 245 0.70 77.54 11.13
N ARG A 246 1.67 78.25 11.72
CA ARG A 246 3.05 77.76 11.94
C ARG A 246 3.04 76.55 12.87
N ARG A 247 2.35 76.63 14.01
CA ARG A 247 2.19 75.52 14.96
C ARG A 247 1.47 74.32 14.33
N GLU A 248 0.41 74.54 13.57
CA GLU A 248 -0.29 73.47 12.85
C GLU A 248 0.62 72.78 11.83
N ARG A 249 1.43 73.54 11.08
CA ARG A 249 2.43 72.98 10.16
C ARG A 249 3.51 72.19 10.88
N GLU A 250 4.05 72.72 11.98
CA GLU A 250 5.04 72.02 12.82
C GLU A 250 4.46 70.71 13.37
N GLN A 251 3.23 70.74 13.88
CA GLN A 251 2.52 69.54 14.35
C GLN A 251 2.29 68.53 13.23
N ALA A 252 1.89 68.98 12.03
CA ALA A 252 1.71 68.11 10.88
C ALA A 252 3.03 67.46 10.44
N VAL A 253 4.15 68.21 10.46
CA VAL A 253 5.48 67.68 10.14
C VAL A 253 5.91 66.65 11.19
N GLU A 254 5.72 66.92 12.48
CA GLU A 254 6.05 65.96 13.54
C GLU A 254 5.17 64.71 13.49
N ALA A 255 3.87 64.84 13.18
CA ALA A 255 2.99 63.70 12.95
C ALA A 255 3.44 62.86 11.75
N ALA A 256 3.83 63.50 10.64
CA ALA A 256 4.36 62.81 9.46
C ALA A 256 5.68 62.08 9.75
N ARG A 257 6.57 62.68 10.55
CA ARG A 257 7.82 62.04 11.00
C ARG A 257 7.56 60.80 11.85
N ARG A 258 6.61 60.88 12.79
CA ARG A 258 6.19 59.72 13.61
C ARG A 258 5.61 58.62 12.74
N ALA A 259 4.68 58.95 11.86
CA ALA A 259 4.08 57.98 10.94
C ALA A 259 5.12 57.30 10.03
N HIS A 260 6.14 58.04 9.57
CA HIS A 260 7.26 57.45 8.83
C HIS A 260 8.10 56.50 9.68
N ALA A 261 8.42 56.88 10.94
CA ALA A 261 9.17 56.02 11.84
C ALA A 261 8.41 54.71 12.16
N ASP A 262 7.10 54.81 12.39
CA ASP A 262 6.22 53.67 12.63
C ASP A 262 6.15 52.76 11.39
N ALA A 263 6.04 53.35 10.19
CA ALA A 263 6.04 52.62 8.93
C ALA A 263 7.38 51.91 8.66
N ASP A 264 8.51 52.57 8.94
CA ASP A 264 9.84 51.96 8.82
C ASP A 264 10.01 50.80 9.80
N GLU A 265 9.49 50.93 11.02
CA GLU A 265 9.53 49.85 11.99
C GLU A 265 8.64 48.68 11.58
N ALA A 266 7.42 48.95 11.10
CA ALA A 266 6.55 47.93 10.53
C ALA A 266 7.21 47.21 9.36
N LEU A 267 7.89 47.93 8.46
CA LEU A 267 8.62 47.36 7.34
C LEU A 267 9.80 46.49 7.80
N ARG A 268 10.54 46.91 8.83
CA ARG A 268 11.62 46.07 9.43
C ARG A 268 11.06 44.78 10.02
N ARG A 269 9.96 44.85 10.77
CA ARG A 269 9.29 43.67 11.32
C ARG A 269 8.82 42.73 10.21
N ALA A 270 8.14 43.26 9.18
CA ALA A 270 7.64 42.48 8.05
C ALA A 270 8.77 41.80 7.25
N ARG A 271 9.93 42.46 7.11
CA ARG A 271 11.12 41.85 6.50
C ARG A 271 11.69 40.73 7.36
N GLY A 272 11.79 40.93 8.67
CA GLY A 272 12.23 39.89 9.60
C GLY A 272 11.35 38.65 9.53
N THR A 273 10.02 38.84 9.56
CA THR A 273 9.07 37.71 9.43
C THR A 273 9.18 37.00 8.08
N LEU A 274 9.44 37.73 6.99
CA LEU A 274 9.63 37.12 5.67
C LEU A 274 10.94 36.31 5.61
N ASP A 275 12.03 36.85 6.16
CA ASP A 275 13.33 36.16 6.20
C ASP A 275 13.24 34.89 7.06
N GLU A 276 12.56 34.93 8.19
CA GLU A 276 12.28 33.76 9.05
C GLU A 276 11.43 32.72 8.31
N ALA A 277 10.33 33.14 7.69
CA ALA A 277 9.46 32.24 6.91
C ALA A 277 10.21 31.60 5.72
N THR A 278 11.09 32.36 5.07
CA THR A 278 11.91 31.86 3.95
C THR A 278 12.92 30.83 4.44
N ARG A 279 13.61 31.09 5.56
CA ARG A 279 14.53 30.12 6.16
C ARG A 279 13.83 28.83 6.59
N ALA A 280 12.67 28.95 7.22
CA ALA A 280 11.85 27.80 7.61
C ALA A 280 11.43 26.99 6.39
N ARG A 281 11.01 27.64 5.30
CA ARG A 281 10.70 26.96 4.03
C ARG A 281 11.93 26.23 3.48
N ASP A 282 13.08 26.90 3.40
CA ASP A 282 14.30 26.32 2.84
C ASP A 282 14.82 25.13 3.68
N GLU A 283 14.61 25.16 5.01
CA GLU A 283 14.89 24.04 5.91
C GLU A 283 13.94 22.87 5.64
N GLN A 284 12.64 23.13 5.52
CA GLN A 284 11.65 22.10 5.16
C GLN A 284 11.93 21.49 3.77
N GLU A 285 12.34 22.29 2.79
CA GLU A 285 12.73 21.79 1.46
C GLU A 285 13.93 20.85 1.54
N ARG A 286 14.90 21.11 2.42
CA ARG A 286 16.05 20.21 2.65
C ARG A 286 15.63 18.93 3.35
N GLU A 287 14.80 19.03 4.38
CA GLU A 287 14.27 17.85 5.09
C GLU A 287 13.49 16.94 4.13
N VAL A 288 12.69 17.53 3.24
CA VAL A 288 11.97 16.78 2.19
C VAL A 288 12.96 16.12 1.22
N ALA A 289 13.98 16.85 0.74
CA ALA A 289 14.98 16.29 -0.17
C ALA A 289 15.78 15.14 0.47
N ASP A 290 16.17 15.27 1.74
CA ASP A 290 16.86 14.23 2.49
C ASP A 290 15.96 13.00 2.69
N ALA A 291 14.68 13.21 3.00
CA ALA A 291 13.70 12.13 3.11
C ALA A 291 13.43 11.43 1.77
N GLU A 292 13.35 12.17 0.67
CA GLU A 292 13.21 11.62 -0.69
C GLU A 292 14.43 10.76 -1.07
N GLN A 293 15.63 11.24 -0.78
CA GLN A 293 16.86 10.50 -1.02
C GLN A 293 16.91 9.21 -0.19
N ALA A 294 16.61 9.30 1.11
CA ALA A 294 16.55 8.12 1.98
C ALA A 294 15.50 7.10 1.51
N ALA A 295 14.34 7.58 1.04
CA ALA A 295 13.31 6.72 0.47
C ALA A 295 13.77 6.08 -0.86
N ALA A 296 14.53 6.79 -1.70
CA ALA A 296 15.09 6.25 -2.92
C ALA A 296 16.15 5.17 -2.64
N ASP A 297 17.01 5.39 -1.64
CA ASP A 297 18.02 4.41 -1.21
C ASP A 297 17.36 3.16 -0.63
N ALA A 298 16.32 3.31 0.21
CA ALA A 298 15.57 2.19 0.75
C ALA A 298 14.85 1.36 -0.34
N ARG A 299 14.29 2.00 -1.37
CA ARG A 299 13.68 1.30 -2.50
C ARG A 299 14.70 0.47 -3.28
N ARG A 300 15.89 1.02 -3.52
CA ARG A 300 16.97 0.28 -4.19
C ARG A 300 17.39 -0.96 -3.40
N GLU A 301 17.51 -0.86 -2.08
CA GLU A 301 17.81 -2.01 -1.22
C GLU A 301 16.72 -3.11 -1.31
N VAL A 302 15.44 -2.71 -1.35
CA VAL A 302 14.32 -3.64 -1.52
C VAL A 302 14.39 -4.36 -2.87
N ASP A 303 14.73 -3.65 -3.94
CA ASP A 303 14.88 -4.23 -5.28
C ASP A 303 16.05 -5.22 -5.32
N ASP A 304 17.19 -4.88 -4.71
CA ASP A 304 18.38 -5.73 -4.63
C ASP A 304 18.11 -7.01 -3.83
N LEU A 305 17.44 -6.89 -2.67
CA LEU A 305 17.03 -8.04 -1.86
C LEU A 305 16.01 -8.93 -2.60
N THR A 306 15.10 -8.33 -3.36
CA THR A 306 14.14 -9.08 -4.17
C THR A 306 14.85 -9.88 -5.27
N ALA A 307 15.84 -9.27 -5.94
CA ALA A 307 16.66 -9.96 -6.94
C ALA A 307 17.45 -11.13 -6.33
N ALA A 308 18.08 -10.92 -5.16
CA ALA A 308 18.80 -11.96 -4.43
C ALA A 308 17.90 -13.14 -4.03
N LEU A 309 16.67 -12.86 -3.60
CA LEU A 309 15.69 -13.88 -3.23
C LEU A 309 15.24 -14.73 -4.44
N VAL A 310 15.09 -14.11 -5.62
CA VAL A 310 14.81 -14.84 -6.86
C VAL A 310 15.96 -15.80 -7.20
N ASP A 311 17.21 -15.35 -7.11
CA ASP A 311 18.39 -16.19 -7.36
C ASP A 311 18.46 -17.38 -6.36
N LEU A 312 18.24 -17.11 -5.06
CA LEU A 312 18.18 -18.17 -4.04
C LEU A 312 17.10 -19.21 -4.33
N ARG A 313 15.92 -18.80 -4.78
CA ARG A 313 14.85 -19.74 -5.18
C ARG A 313 15.26 -20.61 -6.37
N HIS A 314 15.95 -20.05 -7.36
CA HIS A 314 16.46 -20.81 -8.50
C HIS A 314 17.51 -21.84 -8.07
N ARG A 315 18.44 -21.44 -7.19
CA ARG A 315 19.45 -22.35 -6.62
C ARG A 315 18.82 -23.47 -5.81
N LEU A 316 17.81 -23.17 -4.99
CA LEU A 316 17.08 -24.18 -4.22
C LEU A 316 16.39 -25.19 -5.14
N ALA A 317 15.71 -24.72 -6.18
CA ALA A 317 15.05 -25.60 -7.15
C ALA A 317 16.06 -26.48 -7.92
N ALA A 318 17.24 -25.95 -8.25
CA ALA A 318 18.32 -26.72 -8.85
C ALA A 318 18.86 -27.79 -7.89
N ALA A 319 19.05 -27.44 -6.61
CA ALA A 319 19.50 -28.37 -5.57
C ALA A 319 18.47 -29.49 -5.33
N GLN A 320 17.17 -29.18 -5.29
CA GLN A 320 16.11 -30.18 -5.16
C GLN A 320 16.10 -31.16 -6.33
N LYS A 321 16.25 -30.68 -7.57
CA LYS A 321 16.37 -31.55 -8.75
C LYS A 321 17.62 -32.43 -8.69
N ALA A 322 18.73 -31.89 -8.19
CA ALA A 322 19.96 -32.66 -8.02
C ALA A 322 19.78 -33.77 -6.97
N LEU A 323 19.11 -33.48 -5.86
CA LEU A 323 18.77 -34.46 -4.83
C LEU A 323 17.94 -35.61 -5.39
N THR A 324 16.85 -35.33 -6.11
CA THR A 324 16.04 -36.38 -6.73
C THR A 324 16.85 -37.27 -7.69
N ARG A 325 17.75 -36.68 -8.49
CA ARG A 325 18.63 -37.47 -9.37
C ARG A 325 19.62 -38.33 -8.59
N ALA A 326 20.07 -37.88 -7.42
CA ALA A 326 20.94 -38.65 -6.54
C ALA A 326 20.17 -39.85 -5.95
N ASP A 327 18.94 -39.64 -5.47
CA ASP A 327 18.07 -40.70 -4.94
C ASP A 327 17.78 -41.78 -6.02
N ASP A 328 17.51 -41.34 -7.25
CA ASP A 328 17.31 -42.24 -8.39
C ASP A 328 18.59 -43.02 -8.76
N ALA A 329 19.75 -42.38 -8.63
CA ALA A 329 21.05 -43.02 -8.88
C ALA A 329 21.37 -44.05 -7.78
N GLU A 330 21.10 -43.71 -6.52
CA GLU A 330 21.25 -44.62 -5.38
C GLU A 330 20.34 -45.85 -5.53
N SER A 331 19.07 -45.65 -5.83
CA SER A 331 18.10 -46.73 -6.04
C SER A 331 18.52 -47.68 -7.18
N ARG A 332 19.04 -47.14 -8.28
CA ARG A 332 19.59 -47.93 -9.39
C ARG A 332 20.86 -48.68 -8.99
N ALA A 333 21.75 -48.05 -8.24
CA ALA A 333 22.97 -48.67 -7.74
C ALA A 333 22.65 -49.82 -6.78
N ALA A 334 21.70 -49.65 -5.87
CA ALA A 334 21.23 -50.68 -4.95
C ALA A 334 20.64 -51.89 -5.71
N THR A 335 19.81 -51.63 -6.72
CA THR A 335 19.26 -52.69 -7.58
C THR A 335 20.36 -53.45 -8.33
N ALA A 336 21.34 -52.73 -8.89
CA ALA A 336 22.46 -53.33 -9.60
C ALA A 336 23.36 -54.17 -8.66
N LEU A 337 23.59 -53.69 -7.44
CA LEU A 337 24.32 -54.43 -6.41
C LEU A 337 23.61 -55.76 -6.09
N HIS A 338 22.31 -55.71 -5.81
CA HIS A 338 21.53 -56.91 -5.53
C HIS A 338 21.55 -57.93 -6.68
N ALA A 339 21.48 -57.46 -7.93
CA ALA A 339 21.61 -58.31 -9.10
C ALA A 339 23.01 -58.97 -9.19
N ARG A 340 24.07 -58.22 -8.88
CA ARG A 340 25.44 -58.75 -8.82
C ARG A 340 25.62 -59.78 -7.71
N GLU A 341 25.06 -59.55 -6.53
CA GLU A 341 25.09 -60.52 -5.42
C GLU A 341 24.40 -61.84 -5.80
N LYS A 342 23.26 -61.77 -6.49
CA LYS A 342 22.58 -62.95 -7.05
C LYS A 342 23.45 -63.66 -8.08
N ALA A 343 24.11 -62.93 -8.98
CA ALA A 343 25.01 -63.50 -9.97
C ALA A 343 26.21 -64.20 -9.30
N VAL A 344 26.82 -63.60 -8.29
CA VAL A 344 27.90 -64.22 -7.49
C VAL A 344 27.41 -65.50 -6.83
N THR A 345 26.21 -65.48 -6.22
CA THR A 345 25.62 -66.67 -5.58
C THR A 345 25.37 -67.78 -6.59
N SER A 346 24.91 -67.45 -7.80
CA SER A 346 24.74 -68.43 -8.87
C SER A 346 26.08 -69.01 -9.32
N ALA A 347 27.06 -68.15 -9.62
CA ALA A 347 28.40 -68.58 -10.03
C ALA A 347 29.08 -69.47 -8.96
N GLN A 348 28.87 -69.19 -7.67
CA GLN A 348 29.34 -70.06 -6.59
C GLN A 348 28.66 -71.43 -6.55
N ARG A 349 27.39 -71.54 -6.96
CA ARG A 349 26.72 -72.84 -7.09
C ARG A 349 27.26 -73.60 -8.29
N ASP A 350 27.41 -72.92 -9.43
CA ASP A 350 27.92 -73.51 -10.66
C ASP A 350 29.38 -74.00 -10.48
N LEU A 351 30.21 -73.22 -9.78
CA LEU A 351 31.57 -73.62 -9.41
C LEU A 351 31.57 -74.88 -8.55
N ARG A 352 30.78 -74.92 -7.47
CA ARG A 352 30.67 -76.12 -6.60
C ARG A 352 30.17 -77.34 -7.36
N GLN A 353 29.29 -77.16 -8.35
CA GLN A 353 28.82 -78.26 -9.19
C GLN A 353 29.93 -78.74 -10.13
N ALA A 354 30.70 -77.84 -10.72
CA ALA A 354 31.85 -78.17 -11.57
C ALA A 354 32.95 -78.89 -10.78
N GLU A 355 33.29 -78.41 -9.57
CA GLU A 355 34.25 -79.05 -8.66
C GLU A 355 33.82 -80.49 -8.31
N ARG A 356 32.54 -80.73 -8.04
CA ARG A 356 32.00 -82.08 -7.79
C ARG A 356 32.11 -82.96 -9.03
N ALA A 357 31.71 -82.46 -10.19
CA ALA A 357 31.79 -83.21 -11.44
C ALA A 357 33.25 -83.55 -11.82
N GLN A 358 34.19 -82.66 -11.53
CA GLN A 358 35.62 -82.92 -11.69
C GLN A 358 36.07 -84.06 -10.77
N ALA A 359 35.76 -84.00 -9.47
CA ALA A 359 36.12 -85.06 -8.52
C ALA A 359 35.52 -86.42 -8.89
N ASP A 360 34.25 -86.44 -9.33
CA ASP A 360 33.59 -87.67 -9.80
C ASP A 360 34.29 -88.25 -11.05
N ALA A 361 34.74 -87.39 -11.97
CA ALA A 361 35.48 -87.78 -13.16
C ALA A 361 36.88 -88.31 -12.83
N GLU A 362 37.60 -87.66 -11.90
CA GLU A 362 38.89 -88.14 -11.38
C GLU A 362 38.74 -89.53 -10.76
N HIS A 363 37.76 -89.75 -9.88
CA HIS A 363 37.49 -91.07 -9.31
C HIS A 363 37.04 -92.12 -10.33
N ALA A 364 36.33 -91.72 -11.38
CA ALA A 364 35.98 -92.63 -12.48
C ALA A 364 37.22 -93.04 -13.28
N ALA A 365 38.15 -92.11 -13.52
CA ALA A 365 39.42 -92.39 -14.17
C ALA A 365 40.30 -93.32 -13.32
N GLU A 366 40.47 -93.03 -12.03
CA GLU A 366 41.20 -93.89 -11.08
C GLU A 366 40.65 -95.32 -11.06
N ARG A 367 39.31 -95.49 -11.00
CA ARG A 367 38.69 -96.82 -11.05
C ARG A 367 38.92 -97.54 -12.38
N ALA A 368 38.93 -96.82 -13.49
CA ALA A 368 39.20 -97.40 -14.80
C ALA A 368 40.67 -97.86 -14.90
N GLU A 369 41.60 -97.07 -14.38
CA GLU A 369 43.03 -97.44 -14.27
C GLU A 369 43.23 -98.67 -13.37
N GLN A 370 42.56 -98.71 -12.22
CA GLN A 370 42.59 -99.86 -11.31
C GLN A 370 42.05 -101.13 -11.99
N ALA A 371 40.92 -101.04 -12.69
CA ALA A 371 40.32 -102.17 -13.40
C ALA A 371 41.21 -102.68 -14.54
N LEU A 372 41.95 -101.78 -15.22
CA LEU A 372 42.96 -102.18 -16.20
C LEU A 372 44.13 -102.92 -15.53
N ALA A 373 44.59 -102.46 -14.36
CA ALA A 373 45.66 -103.13 -13.61
C ALA A 373 45.25 -104.52 -13.09
N ASP A 374 44.00 -104.69 -12.65
CA ASP A 374 43.47 -105.97 -12.18
C ASP A 374 43.37 -107.01 -13.31
N LEU A 375 43.18 -106.59 -14.57
CA LEU A 375 43.17 -107.47 -15.74
C LEU A 375 44.56 -108.00 -16.13
N ASP A 376 45.63 -107.30 -15.74
CA ASP A 376 47.03 -107.66 -16.01
C ASP A 376 47.66 -108.50 -14.87
N THR A 377 46.90 -108.88 -13.85
CA THR A 377 47.36 -109.75 -12.77
C THR A 377 46.98 -111.22 -13.09
N PRO A 378 47.95 -112.12 -13.32
CA PRO A 378 47.73 -113.45 -13.93
C PRO A 378 47.06 -114.51 -13.03
#